data_AF-B4K321-F1
#
_entry.id   AF-B4K321-F1
#
_cell.length_a   1.000
_cell.length_b   1.000
_cell.length_c   1.000
_cell.angle_alpha   90.00
_cell.angle_beta   90.00
_cell.angle_gamma   90.00
#
_symmetry.space_group_name_H-M   'P 1'
#
loop_
_entity.id
_entity.type
_entity.pdbx_description
1 polymer ?
#
loop_
_entity_poly.entity_id
_entity_poly.type
_entity_poly.pdbx_seq_one_letter_code
_entity_poly.pdbx_strand_id
1 'polypeptide(L)'
;MNCARKKRKTRCAKKPKCATFKCQRSGPVTANGFLNFLRSYRRKHCDLSPIEMLRKGGAAWHNLSEREKNRYRRQACKVTTSCRHKRRRVCTS
;
A
#
# COMPACT_ATOMS: atom_id res chain seq x y z
N MET A 1 35.41 -5.39 -0.53
CA MET A 1 34.21 -4.58 -0.22
C MET A 1 33.25 -5.44 0.58
N ASN A 2 33.00 -5.13 1.86
CA ASN A 2 32.21 -5.97 2.76
C ASN A 2 30.77 -5.44 2.88
N CYS A 3 29.78 -6.19 2.36
CA CYS A 3 28.37 -5.91 2.58
C CYS A 3 27.90 -6.55 3.89
N ALA A 4 28.00 -5.82 5.00
CA ALA A 4 27.47 -6.28 6.29
C ALA A 4 25.92 -6.28 6.28
N ARG A 5 25.32 -7.47 6.20
CA ARG A 5 23.86 -7.66 6.29
C ARG A 5 23.40 -7.46 7.75
N LYS A 6 22.86 -6.29 8.07
CA LYS A 6 22.34 -5.97 9.42
C LYS A 6 21.17 -6.90 9.79
N LYS A 7 21.41 -7.86 10.69
CA LYS A 7 20.37 -8.73 11.25
C LYS A 7 19.40 -7.90 12.10
N ARG A 8 18.14 -7.77 11.66
CA ARG A 8 17.08 -7.15 12.48
C ARG A 8 16.58 -8.18 13.51
N LYS A 9 16.96 -8.01 14.78
CA LYS A 9 16.24 -8.64 15.90
C LYS A 9 14.96 -7.84 16.17
N THR A 10 13.80 -8.46 16.08
CA THR A 10 12.60 -7.93 16.76
C THR A 10 11.90 -9.06 17.49
N ARG A 11 11.84 -8.92 18.82
CA ARG A 11 11.20 -9.81 19.78
C ARG A 11 9.73 -10.00 19.41
N CYS A 12 9.25 -11.25 19.38
CA CYS A 12 7.84 -11.56 19.21
C CYS A 12 7.07 -11.17 20.48
N ALA A 13 6.47 -9.98 20.49
CA ALA A 13 5.54 -9.58 21.55
C ALA A 13 4.21 -10.34 21.39
N LYS A 14 3.69 -10.87 22.51
CA LYS A 14 2.46 -11.67 22.59
C LYS A 14 1.27 -10.90 21.98
N LYS A 15 0.48 -11.56 21.12
CA LYS A 15 -0.70 -10.98 20.47
C LYS A 15 -1.81 -10.75 21.51
N PRO A 16 -2.32 -9.52 21.70
CA PRO A 16 -3.54 -9.31 22.48
C PRO A 16 -4.75 -9.90 21.75
N LYS A 17 -5.69 -10.43 22.54
CA LYS A 17 -6.91 -11.10 22.10
C LYS A 17 -7.92 -10.03 21.64
N CYS A 18 -8.57 -10.27 20.51
CA CYS A 18 -9.77 -9.59 20.00
C CYS A 18 -9.81 -8.06 20.20
N ALA A 19 -8.85 -7.33 19.63
CA ALA A 19 -9.00 -5.89 19.51
C ALA A 19 -9.98 -5.56 18.37
N THR A 20 -11.04 -4.81 18.66
CA THR A 20 -11.89 -4.21 17.63
C THR A 20 -11.03 -3.22 16.83
N PHE A 21 -10.82 -3.51 15.54
CA PHE A 21 -10.01 -2.66 14.68
C PHE A 21 -10.80 -1.40 14.36
N LYS A 22 -10.66 -0.35 15.19
CA LYS A 22 -11.20 0.97 14.86
C LYS A 22 -10.61 1.43 13.52
N CYS A 23 -11.43 2.04 12.66
CA CYS A 23 -10.96 2.51 11.37
C CYS A 23 -9.86 3.56 11.55
N GLN A 24 -8.60 3.16 11.38
CA GLN A 24 -7.48 4.08 11.55
C GLN A 24 -7.44 5.08 10.39
N ARG A 25 -7.04 6.32 10.68
CA ARG A 25 -6.81 7.35 9.67
C ARG A 25 -5.96 6.79 8.53
N SER A 26 -6.43 7.01 7.30
CA SER A 26 -5.70 6.63 6.11
C SER A 26 -4.37 7.38 6.04
N GLY A 27 -3.26 6.66 5.79
CA GLY A 27 -1.94 7.28 5.60
C GLY A 27 -1.87 8.22 4.37
N PRO A 28 -0.74 8.89 4.15
CA PRO A 28 -0.58 9.86 3.05
C PRO A 28 -0.70 9.20 1.65
N VAL A 29 -0.78 10.02 0.60
CA VAL A 29 -0.55 9.54 -0.78
C VAL A 29 0.91 9.14 -0.89
N THR A 30 1.18 7.98 -1.47
CA THR A 30 2.53 7.45 -1.65
C THR A 30 2.88 7.36 -3.14
N ALA A 31 4.17 7.21 -3.45
CA ALA A 31 4.65 6.96 -4.81
C ALA A 31 4.34 5.54 -5.32
N ASN A 32 3.61 4.71 -4.56
CA ASN A 32 3.20 3.38 -4.98
C ASN A 32 1.68 3.32 -5.21
N GLY A 33 1.28 3.01 -6.45
CA GLY A 33 -0.12 2.90 -6.82
C GLY A 33 -0.89 1.84 -6.02
N PHE A 34 -0.26 0.71 -5.70
CA PHE A 34 -0.90 -0.33 -4.89
C PHE A 34 -1.18 0.15 -3.46
N LEU A 35 -0.22 0.85 -2.84
CA LEU A 35 -0.44 1.39 -1.49
C LEU A 35 -1.53 2.47 -1.48
N ASN A 36 -1.65 3.26 -2.55
CA ASN A 36 -2.74 4.22 -2.71
C ASN A 36 -4.10 3.52 -2.88
N PHE A 37 -4.13 2.36 -3.54
CA PHE A 37 -5.31 1.51 -3.58
C PHE A 37 -5.66 0.97 -2.19
N LEU A 38 -4.70 0.36 -1.49
CA LEU A 38 -4.93 -0.15 -0.13
C LEU A 38 -5.42 0.93 0.82
N ARG A 39 -4.96 2.17 0.65
CA ARG A 39 -5.47 3.31 1.39
C ARG A 39 -6.98 3.50 1.21
N SER A 40 -7.47 3.38 -0.01
CA SER A 40 -8.90 3.52 -0.32
C SER A 40 -9.68 2.26 0.05
N TYR A 41 -9.08 1.08 -0.13
CA TYR A 41 -9.63 -0.21 0.27
C TYR A 41 -9.87 -0.27 1.78
N ARG A 42 -8.89 0.18 2.57
CA ARG A 42 -8.99 0.24 4.03
C ARG A 42 -10.15 1.12 4.52
N ARG A 43 -10.44 2.23 3.83
CA ARG A 43 -11.56 3.12 4.19
C ARG A 43 -12.93 2.45 3.97
N LYS A 44 -13.02 1.50 3.04
CA LYS A 44 -14.23 0.73 2.76
C LYS A 44 -14.35 -0.52 3.64
N HIS A 45 -13.23 -1.04 4.13
CA HIS A 45 -13.14 -2.28 4.90
C HIS A 45 -12.44 -2.03 6.23
N CYS A 46 -13.06 -1.20 7.07
CA CYS A 46 -12.54 -0.83 8.38
C CYS A 46 -12.52 -2.01 9.37
N ASP A 47 -13.40 -3.00 9.18
CA ASP A 47 -13.62 -4.11 10.11
C ASP A 47 -12.56 -5.22 9.98
N LEU A 48 -11.75 -5.17 8.92
CA LEU A 48 -10.72 -6.17 8.66
C LEU A 48 -9.47 -5.92 9.51
N SER A 49 -8.87 -7.01 10.00
CA SER A 49 -7.52 -6.94 10.57
C SER A 49 -6.52 -6.45 9.51
N PRO A 50 -5.40 -5.79 9.89
CA PRO A 50 -4.41 -5.32 8.92
C PRO A 50 -3.87 -6.43 8.00
N ILE A 51 -3.74 -7.66 8.51
CA ILE A 51 -3.28 -8.81 7.74
C ILE A 51 -4.33 -9.22 6.71
N GLU A 52 -5.60 -9.33 7.11
CA GLU A 52 -6.69 -9.67 6.18
C GLU A 52 -6.94 -8.57 5.16
N MET A 53 -6.86 -7.30 5.59
CA MET A 53 -6.97 -6.14 4.71
C MET A 53 -5.90 -6.19 3.61
N LEU A 54 -4.66 -6.54 3.96
CA LEU A 54 -3.59 -6.68 2.98
C LEU A 54 -3.80 -7.89 2.05
N ARG A 55 -4.25 -9.03 2.58
CA ARG A 55 -4.53 -10.24 1.79
C ARG A 55 -5.68 -10.02 0.80
N LYS A 56 -6.86 -9.60 1.30
CA LYS A 56 -8.05 -9.34 0.48
C LYS A 56 -7.81 -8.16 -0.46
N GLY A 57 -7.13 -7.11 0.01
CA GLY A 57 -6.73 -5.97 -0.83
C GLY A 57 -5.75 -6.36 -1.93
N GLY A 58 -4.80 -7.26 -1.67
CA GLY A 58 -3.91 -7.81 -2.69
C GLY A 58 -4.67 -8.53 -3.80
N ALA A 59 -5.60 -9.43 -3.43
CA ALA A 59 -6.46 -10.13 -4.39
C ALA A 59 -7.34 -9.15 -5.19
N ALA A 60 -7.98 -8.21 -4.50
CA ALA A 60 -8.80 -7.18 -5.15
C ALA A 60 -7.97 -6.33 -6.12
N TRP A 61 -6.74 -5.94 -5.75
CA TRP A 61 -5.84 -5.22 -6.64
C TRP A 61 -5.48 -6.01 -7.89
N HIS A 62 -5.22 -7.32 -7.76
CA HIS A 62 -4.95 -8.17 -8.93
C HIS A 62 -6.12 -8.17 -9.90
N ASN A 63 -7.36 -8.23 -9.38
CA ASN A 63 -8.60 -8.27 -10.17
C ASN A 63 -9.00 -6.92 -10.79
N LEU A 64 -8.42 -5.80 -10.37
CA LEU A 64 -8.69 -4.51 -10.99
C LEU A 64 -8.20 -4.45 -12.45
N SER A 65 -8.98 -3.78 -13.29
CA SER A 65 -8.55 -3.47 -14.65
C SER A 65 -7.34 -2.52 -14.65
N GLU A 66 -6.59 -2.51 -15.76
CA GLU A 66 -5.47 -1.59 -15.92
C GLU A 66 -5.90 -0.11 -15.85
N ARG A 67 -7.10 0.21 -16.32
CA ARG A 67 -7.68 1.56 -16.24
C ARG A 67 -7.94 1.99 -14.80
N GLU A 68 -8.42 1.09 -13.95
CA GLU A 68 -8.62 1.36 -12.53
C GLU A 68 -7.30 1.47 -11.79
N LYS A 69 -6.35 0.58 -12.07
CA LYS A 69 -4.98 0.67 -11.53
C LYS A 69 -4.31 1.99 -11.91
N ASN A 70 -4.54 2.48 -13.14
CA ASN A 70 -4.01 3.75 -13.63
C ASN A 70 -4.46 4.96 -12.79
N ARG A 71 -5.67 4.95 -12.21
CA ARG A 71 -6.11 6.00 -11.29
C ARG A 71 -5.17 6.14 -10.09
N TYR A 72 -4.73 5.02 -9.52
CA TYR A 72 -3.83 5.01 -8.37
C TYR A 72 -2.37 5.23 -8.76
N ARG A 73 -1.95 4.75 -9.94
CA ARG A 73 -0.63 5.06 -10.52
C ARG A 73 -0.47 6.55 -10.78
N ARG A 74 -1.50 7.23 -11.28
CA ARG A 74 -1.49 8.70 -11.46
C ARG A 74 -1.32 9.46 -10.15
N GLN A 75 -1.95 8.99 -9.06
CA GLN A 75 -1.69 9.57 -7.74
C GLN A 75 -0.22 9.41 -7.33
N ALA A 76 0.37 8.24 -7.60
CA ALA A 76 1.79 8.01 -7.37
C ALA A 76 2.70 8.90 -8.23
N CYS A 77 2.31 9.19 -9.47
CA CYS A 77 3.05 10.11 -10.35
C CYS A 77 3.15 11.53 -9.80
N LYS A 78 2.13 12.00 -9.06
CA LYS A 78 2.12 13.36 -8.48
C LYS A 78 3.13 13.52 -7.34
N VAL A 79 3.44 12.44 -6.63
CA VAL A 79 4.29 12.47 -5.43
C VAL A 79 5.67 11.86 -5.65
N THR A 80 5.92 11.20 -6.78
CA THR A 80 7.23 10.64 -7.09
C THR A 80 8.23 11.73 -7.47
N THR A 81 9.39 11.72 -6.85
CA THR A 81 10.54 12.56 -7.24
C THR A 81 11.35 11.95 -8.37
N SER A 82 11.20 10.64 -8.63
CA SER A 82 11.95 9.91 -9.65
C SER A 82 11.56 10.33 -11.07
N CYS A 83 12.51 10.88 -11.83
CA CYS A 83 12.34 11.22 -13.25
C CYS A 83 11.93 10.01 -14.11
N ARG A 84 12.44 8.81 -13.79
CA ARG A 84 12.05 7.57 -14.49
C ARG A 84 10.57 7.25 -14.31
N HIS A 85 10.04 7.45 -13.11
CA HIS A 85 8.61 7.23 -12.85
C HIS A 85 7.74 8.27 -13.57
N LYS A 86 8.15 9.54 -13.59
CA LYS A 86 7.42 10.62 -14.27
C LYS A 86 7.29 10.41 -15.78
N ARG A 87 8.26 9.74 -16.43
CA ARG A 87 8.24 9.43 -17.87
C ARG A 87 7.32 8.27 -18.28
N ARG A 88 6.67 7.59 -17.34
CA ARG A 88 5.71 6.53 -17.71
C ARG A 88 4.51 7.16 -18.41
N ARG A 89 4.00 6.53 -19.49
CA ARG A 89 2.81 7.02 -20.22
C ARG A 89 1.64 7.33 -19.30
N VAL A 90 1.44 6.51 -18.27
CA VAL A 90 0.38 6.68 -17.27
C VAL A 90 0.50 8.01 -16.49
N CYS A 91 1.71 8.57 -16.36
CA CYS A 91 1.95 9.85 -15.69
C CYS A 91 1.80 11.06 -16.63
N THR A 92 1.80 10.84 -17.95
CA THR A 92 1.73 11.89 -18.97
C THR A 92 0.34 11.97 -19.63
N SER A 93 -0.62 11.14 -19.22
CA SER A 93 -1.99 11.03 -19.75
C SER A 93 -3.08 11.47 -18.78
#